data_AF-A0A9X2JGS7-F1
#
_entry.id   AF-A0A9X2JGS7-F1
#
_cell.length_a   1.000
_cell.length_b   1.000
_cell.length_c   1.000
_cell.angle_alpha   90.00
_cell.angle_beta   90.00
_cell.angle_gamma   90.00
#
_symmetry.space_group_name_H-M   'P 1'
#
loop_
_entity.id
_entity.type
_entity.pdbx_description
1 polymer ?
#
loop_
_entity_poly.entity_id
_entity_poly.type
_entity_poly.pdbx_seq_one_letter_code
_entity_poly.pdbx_strand_id
1 'polypeptide(L)'
;MKEAQVKVDNKSPLFEISWEDDLALRMDPPMVTRYMRDQIPVLEFVDWRVVSVKPGEVETVLPLNPPSTNQHFTHQAALILLSADYSGGTALATLFWGWPVIGVHPVDSPRSVSMWLIKAEMKYIRPSTADLRVRVSIDAERREKIQRRFLAGKPVIETLTMHFMNGEEVVAEGICTYFARQSSALRSNGIDVGKVNSLYALKLTSSAEMIAGVRAQESGPLFVDPYAADMAGQHGMAVATRFCQRTPQLGPMVAARTRHLDDVLTNFVEAGGRHIVNVGVGWDMRPFRLQLPEGTTFFELDFPTTLEERQSRLDQLGIADPAGITRHQLPIDLRTMSLAETLNGHLPKEDPVLVIWEGMSMYFDDEGVTNVLCDMQQLLSHPDSLLWLDMVDREPVVNPEAFSESTQAFMRGMQVLGEPFTFGSDTPAEFIDECGLRCLDLVTSDLYFPEAADPVYSIYQFCTVAGASAPTNHVPKTYRKVTYHPPSRPVLMPHFQSNGSTANSSDVKSSR
;
A
#
# COMPACT_ATOMS: atom_id res chain seq x y z
N MET A 1 23.17 25.42 -31.65
CA MET A 1 23.85 25.09 -30.38
C MET A 1 23.26 23.79 -29.89
N LYS A 2 24.11 22.80 -29.57
CA LYS A 2 23.70 21.42 -29.27
C LYS A 2 22.82 21.38 -28.02
N GLU A 3 21.68 20.69 -28.12
CA GLU A 3 20.81 20.34 -27.00
C GLU A 3 21.62 19.52 -25.99
N ALA A 4 21.81 20.07 -24.81
CA ALA A 4 22.26 19.29 -23.66
C ALA A 4 21.04 18.50 -23.17
N GLN A 5 20.85 17.29 -23.69
CA GLN A 5 20.07 16.27 -22.99
C GLN A 5 20.77 16.02 -21.66
N VAL A 6 20.20 16.57 -20.58
CA VAL A 6 20.52 16.12 -19.23
C VAL A 6 20.08 14.65 -19.18
N LYS A 7 21.04 13.73 -19.32
CA LYS A 7 20.85 12.37 -18.85
C LYS A 7 20.62 12.49 -17.35
N VAL A 8 19.36 12.40 -16.93
CA VAL A 8 19.04 12.09 -15.54
C VAL A 8 19.59 10.69 -15.33
N ASP A 9 20.78 10.62 -14.74
CA ASP A 9 21.38 9.37 -14.30
C ASP A 9 20.44 8.83 -13.23
N ASN A 10 19.86 7.65 -13.43
CA ASN A 10 19.05 6.93 -12.43
C ASN A 10 19.87 6.52 -11.18
N LYS A 11 21.10 7.06 -11.03
CA LYS A 11 22.08 6.72 -10.00
C LYS A 11 22.02 7.65 -8.78
N SER A 12 20.83 7.94 -8.30
CA SER A 12 20.72 8.40 -6.91
C SER A 12 20.43 7.14 -6.09
N PRO A 13 21.20 6.80 -5.03
CA PRO A 13 20.74 5.82 -4.06
C PRO A 13 19.36 6.33 -3.63
N LEU A 14 18.31 5.58 -3.92
CA LEU A 14 16.97 6.14 -4.19
C LEU A 14 16.37 6.96 -3.03
N PHE A 15 17.00 7.04 -1.85
CA PHE A 15 16.44 7.64 -0.63
C PHE A 15 17.41 8.48 0.23
N GLU A 16 18.56 8.89 -0.29
CA GLU A 16 19.33 10.00 0.30
C GLU A 16 19.43 11.15 -0.69
N ILE A 17 18.28 11.67 -1.11
CA ILE A 17 18.21 12.88 -1.93
C ILE A 17 18.67 14.04 -1.05
N SER A 18 19.77 14.68 -1.42
CA SER A 18 20.24 15.89 -0.74
C SER A 18 19.19 16.99 -0.81
N TRP A 19 19.26 17.99 0.08
CA TRP A 19 18.38 19.15 0.00
C TRP A 19 18.46 19.85 -1.36
N GLU A 20 19.65 19.83 -1.96
CA GLU A 20 19.92 20.38 -3.29
C GLU A 20 19.23 19.56 -4.39
N ASP A 21 19.33 18.24 -4.35
CA ASP A 21 18.70 17.35 -5.33
C ASP A 21 17.16 17.41 -5.24
N ASP A 22 16.63 17.48 -4.02
CA ASP A 22 15.19 17.61 -3.76
C ASP A 22 14.64 18.90 -4.37
N LEU A 23 15.35 20.01 -4.12
CA LEU A 23 15.02 21.31 -4.68
C LEU A 23 15.09 21.30 -6.20
N ALA A 24 16.13 20.69 -6.78
CA ALA A 24 16.28 20.59 -8.23
C ALA A 24 15.11 19.83 -8.88
N LEU A 25 14.70 18.69 -8.30
CA LEU A 25 13.60 17.87 -8.83
C LEU A 25 12.24 18.56 -8.70
N ARG A 26 11.94 19.18 -7.55
CA ARG A 26 10.65 19.87 -7.33
C ARG A 26 10.52 21.17 -8.12
N MET A 27 11.64 21.71 -8.59
CA MET A 27 11.68 22.93 -9.40
C MET A 27 11.85 22.64 -10.89
N ASP A 28 11.78 21.37 -11.32
CA ASP A 28 11.83 20.99 -12.73
C ASP A 28 10.43 20.71 -13.31
N PRO A 29 9.88 21.57 -14.19
CA PRO A 29 8.52 21.40 -14.71
C PRO A 29 8.25 20.06 -15.43
N PRO A 30 9.15 19.55 -16.30
CA PRO A 30 9.01 18.22 -16.89
C PRO A 30 8.92 17.11 -15.84
N MET A 31 9.77 17.12 -14.81
CA MET A 31 9.74 16.12 -13.75
C MET A 31 8.44 16.18 -12.94
N VAL A 32 8.01 17.37 -12.51
CA VAL A 32 6.77 17.53 -11.77
C VAL A 32 5.57 17.08 -12.61
N THR A 33 5.56 17.41 -13.91
CA THR A 33 4.52 16.93 -14.84
C THR A 33 4.48 15.41 -14.88
N ARG A 34 5.64 14.75 -15.01
CA ARG A 34 5.73 13.29 -15.03
C ARG A 34 5.19 12.68 -13.76
N TYR A 35 5.64 13.14 -12.58
CA TYR A 35 5.16 12.61 -11.30
C TYR A 35 3.65 12.72 -11.15
N MET A 36 3.05 13.85 -11.53
CA MET A 36 1.61 14.02 -11.45
C MET A 36 0.87 13.08 -12.42
N ARG A 37 1.35 12.94 -13.66
CA ARG A 37 0.74 12.06 -14.67
C ARG A 37 0.84 10.58 -14.31
N ASP A 38 2.00 10.16 -13.80
CA ASP A 38 2.23 8.79 -13.33
C ASP A 38 1.25 8.41 -12.21
N GLN A 39 0.84 9.37 -11.37
CA GLN A 39 -0.08 9.13 -10.26
C GLN A 39 -1.56 9.35 -10.62
N ILE A 40 -1.84 10.26 -11.55
CA ILE A 40 -3.19 10.75 -11.85
C ILE A 40 -3.44 10.57 -13.36
N PRO A 41 -3.94 9.40 -13.80
CA PRO A 41 -4.05 9.07 -15.22
C PRO A 41 -4.88 10.07 -16.05
N VAL A 42 -5.86 10.73 -15.43
CA VAL A 42 -6.64 11.76 -16.12
C VAL A 42 -5.79 12.97 -16.53
N LEU A 43 -4.73 13.31 -15.79
CA LEU A 43 -3.80 14.38 -16.18
C LEU A 43 -2.98 14.02 -17.42
N GLU A 44 -2.61 12.74 -17.55
CA GLU A 44 -1.96 12.25 -18.76
C GLU A 44 -2.93 12.26 -19.94
N PHE A 45 -4.15 11.73 -19.73
CA PHE A 45 -5.19 11.66 -20.75
C PHE A 45 -5.55 13.03 -21.34
N VAL A 46 -5.59 14.08 -20.53
CA VAL A 46 -5.88 15.46 -20.98
C VAL A 46 -4.64 16.26 -21.35
N ASP A 47 -3.45 15.66 -21.32
CA ASP A 47 -2.16 16.31 -21.57
C ASP A 47 -1.89 17.57 -20.69
N TRP A 48 -2.35 17.55 -19.44
CA TRP A 48 -2.05 18.62 -18.48
C TRP A 48 -0.56 18.66 -18.11
N ARG A 49 0.07 19.83 -18.06
CA ARG A 49 1.50 19.95 -17.74
C ARG A 49 1.87 21.21 -16.99
N VAL A 50 2.95 21.13 -16.23
CA VAL A 50 3.60 22.27 -15.57
C VAL A 50 4.47 23.01 -16.58
N VAL A 51 4.31 24.32 -16.66
CA VAL A 51 5.07 25.22 -17.55
C VAL A 51 6.24 25.86 -16.81
N SER A 52 6.01 26.29 -15.57
CA SER A 52 7.06 26.83 -14.70
C SER A 52 6.73 26.58 -13.24
N VAL A 53 7.76 26.38 -12.43
CA VAL A 53 7.64 26.21 -10.99
C VAL A 53 8.74 27.01 -10.27
N LYS A 54 8.36 27.69 -9.19
CA LYS A 54 9.24 28.36 -8.22
C LYS A 54 8.64 28.17 -6.82
N PRO A 55 9.37 28.46 -5.73
CA PRO A 55 8.82 28.33 -4.39
C PRO A 55 7.54 29.16 -4.20
N GLY A 56 6.40 28.49 -4.05
CA GLY A 56 5.07 29.08 -3.90
C GLY A 56 4.44 29.61 -5.18
N GLU A 57 5.03 29.39 -6.36
CA GLU A 57 4.52 29.89 -7.64
C GLU A 57 4.55 28.80 -8.71
N VAL A 58 3.42 28.57 -9.37
CA VAL A 58 3.30 27.57 -10.43
C VAL A 58 2.48 28.15 -11.58
N GLU A 59 2.94 27.88 -12.80
CA GLU A 59 2.14 28.03 -14.01
C GLU A 59 1.96 26.66 -14.65
N THR A 60 0.72 26.29 -14.97
CA THR A 60 0.38 25.04 -15.65
C THR A 60 -0.45 25.33 -16.89
N VAL A 61 -0.65 24.31 -17.73
CA VAL A 61 -1.56 24.38 -18.87
C VAL A 61 -2.49 23.18 -18.88
N LEU A 62 -3.80 23.46 -18.98
CA LEU A 62 -4.82 22.52 -19.41
C LEU A 62 -5.05 22.77 -20.90
N PRO A 63 -4.49 21.93 -21.80
CA PRO A 63 -4.54 22.19 -23.23
C PRO A 63 -5.95 21.97 -23.79
N LEU A 64 -6.27 22.62 -24.90
CA LEU A 64 -7.49 22.35 -25.68
C LEU A 64 -7.21 21.17 -26.63
N ASN A 65 -7.74 20.00 -26.29
CA ASN A 65 -7.61 18.78 -27.09
C ASN A 65 -8.92 17.96 -27.04
N PRO A 66 -9.08 16.90 -27.83
CA PRO A 66 -10.32 16.11 -27.82
C PRO A 66 -10.74 15.60 -26.43
N PRO A 67 -9.81 15.11 -25.57
CA PRO A 67 -10.11 14.74 -24.17
C PRO A 67 -10.63 15.87 -23.28
N SER A 68 -10.11 17.09 -23.46
CA SER A 68 -10.41 18.24 -22.59
C SER A 68 -11.53 19.14 -23.10
N THR A 69 -11.94 18.95 -24.35
CA THR A 69 -12.92 19.79 -25.05
C THR A 69 -14.27 19.11 -25.14
N ASN A 70 -15.34 19.89 -25.01
CA ASN A 70 -16.69 19.43 -25.33
C ASN A 70 -17.47 20.56 -26.02
N GLN A 71 -18.37 20.22 -26.94
CA GLN A 71 -19.20 21.20 -27.66
C GLN A 71 -20.42 21.65 -26.85
N HIS A 72 -21.03 20.74 -26.10
CA HIS A 72 -22.21 21.01 -25.28
C HIS A 72 -22.14 20.15 -24.01
N PHE A 73 -22.56 20.68 -22.84
CA PHE A 73 -22.58 20.02 -21.51
C PHE A 73 -21.38 20.33 -20.57
N THR A 74 -21.39 19.81 -19.34
CA THR A 74 -20.60 20.29 -18.18
C THR A 74 -19.19 19.70 -18.02
N HIS A 75 -18.70 18.88 -18.96
CA HIS A 75 -17.41 18.17 -18.86
C HIS A 75 -16.21 19.08 -18.56
N GLN A 76 -16.17 20.26 -19.19
CA GLN A 76 -15.06 21.21 -19.04
C GLN A 76 -14.92 21.72 -17.59
N ALA A 77 -16.02 21.83 -16.83
CA ALA A 77 -16.00 22.31 -15.46
C ALA A 77 -15.22 21.36 -14.53
N ALA A 78 -15.40 20.04 -14.68
CA ALA A 78 -14.69 19.05 -13.87
C ALA A 78 -13.18 19.08 -14.14
N LEU A 79 -12.78 19.23 -15.40
CA LEU A 79 -11.37 19.32 -15.78
C LEU A 79 -10.70 20.62 -15.34
N ILE A 80 -11.43 21.74 -15.39
CA ILE A 80 -10.94 23.03 -14.86
C ILE A 80 -10.77 22.92 -13.34
N LEU A 81 -11.73 22.35 -12.61
CA LEU A 81 -11.60 22.12 -11.16
C LEU A 81 -10.39 21.24 -10.85
N LEU A 82 -10.21 20.14 -11.58
CA LEU A 82 -9.07 19.24 -11.40
C LEU A 82 -7.74 19.94 -11.69
N SER A 83 -7.67 20.74 -12.75
CA SER A 83 -6.52 21.59 -13.03
C SER A 83 -6.28 22.63 -11.95
N ALA A 84 -7.32 23.12 -11.27
CA ALA A 84 -7.22 24.08 -10.18
C ALA A 84 -6.57 23.44 -8.94
N ASP A 85 -7.09 22.27 -8.55
CA ASP A 85 -6.57 21.46 -7.43
C ASP A 85 -5.09 21.16 -7.61
N TYR A 86 -4.72 20.52 -8.71
CA TYR A 86 -3.33 20.10 -8.90
C TYR A 86 -2.37 21.27 -9.11
N SER A 87 -2.81 22.39 -9.70
CA SER A 87 -1.95 23.59 -9.79
C SER A 87 -1.69 24.21 -8.41
N GLY A 88 -2.72 24.32 -7.56
CA GLY A 88 -2.58 24.87 -6.21
C GLY A 88 -1.83 23.92 -5.26
N GLY A 89 -2.13 22.63 -5.32
CA GLY A 89 -1.43 21.58 -4.57
C GLY A 89 0.06 21.55 -4.90
N THR A 90 0.43 21.62 -6.18
CA THR A 90 1.84 21.73 -6.59
C THR A 90 2.48 23.01 -6.05
N ALA A 91 1.81 24.17 -6.14
CA ALA A 91 2.36 25.41 -5.62
C ALA A 91 2.62 25.34 -4.10
N LEU A 92 1.71 24.74 -3.33
CA LEU A 92 1.89 24.53 -1.90
C LEU A 92 3.01 23.53 -1.59
N ALA A 93 3.07 22.41 -2.33
CA ALA A 93 4.07 21.36 -2.14
C ALA A 93 5.51 21.88 -2.32
N THR A 94 5.71 22.89 -3.18
CA THR A 94 7.02 23.53 -3.37
C THR A 94 7.57 24.25 -2.12
N LEU A 95 6.77 24.40 -1.05
CA LEU A 95 7.20 25.00 0.21
C LEU A 95 7.69 23.98 1.24
N PHE A 96 7.44 22.68 1.04
CA PHE A 96 7.77 21.62 2.00
C PHE A 96 9.07 20.89 1.60
N TRP A 97 10.16 21.64 1.54
CA TRP A 97 11.47 21.11 1.13
C TRP A 97 11.91 19.97 2.04
N GLY A 98 12.49 18.91 1.47
CA GLY A 98 12.91 17.73 2.21
C GLY A 98 11.76 16.88 2.78
N TRP A 99 10.51 17.20 2.41
CA TRP A 99 9.32 16.44 2.78
C TRP A 99 8.51 16.08 1.53
N PRO A 100 8.76 14.92 0.91
CA PRO A 100 8.00 14.45 -0.24
C PRO A 100 6.51 14.24 0.08
N VAL A 101 5.66 14.65 -0.86
CA VAL A 101 4.21 14.43 -0.78
C VAL A 101 3.90 12.98 -1.13
N ILE A 102 3.25 12.27 -0.20
CA ILE A 102 2.84 10.87 -0.39
C ILE A 102 1.85 10.76 -1.55
N GLY A 103 2.01 9.73 -2.39
CA GLY A 103 1.19 9.52 -3.58
C GLY A 103 1.44 10.49 -4.73
N VAL A 104 2.55 11.26 -4.69
CA VAL A 104 3.03 12.10 -5.81
C VAL A 104 4.51 11.89 -6.04
N HIS A 105 5.32 12.03 -4.98
CA HIS A 105 6.77 11.85 -5.05
C HIS A 105 7.15 10.42 -4.61
N PRO A 106 8.31 9.91 -5.03
CA PRO A 106 8.96 8.80 -4.33
C PRO A 106 9.17 9.18 -2.86
N VAL A 107 8.71 8.36 -1.92
CA VAL A 107 8.73 8.66 -0.48
C VAL A 107 9.41 7.55 0.32
N ASP A 108 10.14 7.93 1.37
CA ASP A 108 10.31 7.11 2.56
C ASP A 108 9.16 7.39 3.56
N SER A 109 8.73 6.37 4.29
CA SER A 109 7.58 6.45 5.20
C SER A 109 7.74 7.49 6.35
N PRO A 110 8.92 7.70 6.98
CA PRO A 110 9.03 8.58 8.13
C PRO A 110 9.05 10.08 7.78
N ARG A 111 9.51 10.49 6.59
CA ARG A 111 9.60 11.90 6.18
C ARG A 111 8.74 12.20 4.97
N SER A 112 7.43 12.27 5.18
CA SER A 112 6.48 12.62 4.12
C SER A 112 5.43 13.64 4.56
N VAL A 113 4.80 14.28 3.57
CA VAL A 113 3.64 15.16 3.76
C VAL A 113 2.37 14.43 3.32
N SER A 114 1.37 14.47 4.18
CA SER A 114 -0.02 14.17 3.81
C SER A 114 -0.70 15.49 3.45
N MET A 115 -1.20 15.60 2.22
CA MET A 115 -1.90 16.78 1.70
C MET A 115 -3.30 16.42 1.22
N TRP A 116 -4.26 17.33 1.40
CA TRP A 116 -5.65 17.11 1.00
C TRP A 116 -6.35 18.40 0.60
N LEU A 117 -7.11 18.40 -0.49
CA LEU A 117 -8.01 19.49 -0.85
C LEU A 117 -9.27 19.45 0.03
N ILE A 118 -9.44 20.43 0.93
CA ILE A 118 -10.58 20.46 1.87
C ILE A 118 -11.79 21.22 1.31
N LYS A 119 -11.57 22.15 0.39
CA LYS A 119 -12.63 23.00 -0.18
C LYS A 119 -12.19 23.53 -1.54
N ALA A 120 -13.09 23.56 -2.50
CA ALA A 120 -12.89 24.25 -3.78
C ALA A 120 -14.14 25.02 -4.20
N GLU A 121 -13.93 26.25 -4.67
CA GLU A 121 -14.96 27.09 -5.28
C GLU A 121 -14.48 27.53 -6.66
N MET A 122 -15.34 27.41 -7.68
CA MET A 122 -15.01 27.78 -9.05
C MET A 122 -15.97 28.85 -9.56
N LYS A 123 -15.42 29.94 -10.10
CA LYS A 123 -16.15 30.98 -10.81
C LYS A 123 -15.80 30.92 -12.29
N TYR A 124 -16.76 30.49 -13.11
CA TYR A 124 -16.64 30.47 -14.56
C TYR A 124 -17.11 31.80 -15.13
N ILE A 125 -16.24 32.49 -15.86
CA ILE A 125 -16.50 33.85 -16.38
C ILE A 125 -16.94 33.78 -17.85
N ARG A 126 -16.27 32.96 -18.66
CA ARG A 126 -16.56 32.77 -20.08
C ARG A 126 -16.06 31.40 -20.56
N PRO A 127 -16.59 30.86 -21.68
CA PRO A 127 -16.01 29.67 -22.30
C PRO A 127 -14.62 29.96 -22.86
N SER A 128 -13.78 28.93 -22.96
CA SER A 128 -12.50 29.00 -23.66
C SER A 128 -12.48 28.09 -24.89
N THR A 129 -11.86 28.58 -25.96
CA THR A 129 -11.60 27.85 -27.21
C THR A 129 -10.11 27.72 -27.48
N ALA A 130 -9.28 27.77 -26.44
CA ALA A 130 -7.83 27.61 -26.50
C ALA A 130 -7.29 27.01 -25.20
N ASP A 131 -6.00 26.69 -25.20
CA ASP A 131 -5.25 26.27 -24.01
C ASP A 131 -5.49 27.22 -22.84
N LEU A 132 -5.75 26.65 -21.66
CA LEU A 132 -5.91 27.40 -20.43
C LEU A 132 -4.62 27.39 -19.63
N ARG A 133 -4.00 28.56 -19.49
CA ARG A 133 -2.88 28.76 -18.57
C ARG A 133 -3.41 29.03 -17.17
N VAL A 134 -2.95 28.27 -16.20
CA VAL A 134 -3.35 28.43 -14.80
C VAL A 134 -2.19 28.99 -14.03
N ARG A 135 -2.39 30.13 -13.35
CA ARG A 135 -1.38 30.76 -12.51
C ARG A 135 -1.76 30.71 -11.05
N VAL A 136 -0.80 30.32 -10.22
CA VAL A 136 -0.90 30.30 -8.76
C VAL A 136 0.33 30.98 -8.18
N SER A 137 0.13 31.85 -7.19
CA SER A 137 1.22 32.52 -6.48
C SER A 137 0.84 32.71 -5.01
N ILE A 138 1.77 32.38 -4.12
CA ILE A 138 1.72 32.63 -2.68
C ILE A 138 2.68 33.79 -2.42
N ASP A 139 2.31 34.84 -1.70
CA ASP A 139 3.25 35.93 -1.39
C ASP A 139 4.34 35.50 -0.38
N ALA A 140 5.46 36.23 -0.34
CA ALA A 140 6.63 35.86 0.44
C ALA A 140 6.35 35.74 1.96
N GLU A 141 5.55 36.65 2.53
CA GLU A 141 5.21 36.63 3.95
C GLU A 141 4.41 35.37 4.30
N ARG A 142 3.44 35.01 3.46
CA ARG A 142 2.67 33.76 3.61
C ARG A 142 3.57 32.53 3.47
N ARG A 143 4.50 32.49 2.52
CA ARG A 143 5.44 31.36 2.35
C ARG A 143 6.20 31.09 3.64
N GLU A 144 6.81 32.11 4.24
CA GLU A 144 7.58 31.96 5.49
C GLU A 144 6.71 31.49 6.67
N LYS A 145 5.46 31.95 6.75
CA LYS A 145 4.53 31.53 7.79
C LYS A 145 4.13 30.06 7.64
N ILE A 146 3.86 29.63 6.41
CA ILE A 146 3.53 28.24 6.08
C ILE A 146 4.66 27.31 6.48
N GLN A 147 5.89 27.62 6.04
CA GLN A 147 7.07 26.80 6.32
C GLN A 147 7.36 26.68 7.81
N ARG A 148 7.36 27.81 8.54
CA ARG A 148 7.55 27.80 10.00
C ARG A 148 6.50 26.96 10.72
N ARG A 149 5.25 27.05 10.29
CA ARG A 149 4.15 26.29 10.89
C ARG A 149 4.30 24.80 10.62
N PHE A 150 4.61 24.43 9.38
CA PHE A 150 4.82 23.05 8.97
C PHE A 150 5.99 22.39 9.73
N LEU A 151 7.15 23.06 9.79
CA LEU A 151 8.33 22.58 10.50
C LEU A 151 8.12 22.44 12.01
N ALA A 152 7.20 23.21 12.58
CA ALA A 152 6.76 23.05 13.98
C ALA A 152 5.80 21.86 14.20
N GLY A 153 5.59 20.99 13.21
CA GLY A 153 4.71 19.82 13.27
C GLY A 153 3.21 20.16 13.28
N LYS A 154 2.86 21.44 13.05
CA LYS A 154 1.47 21.93 13.10
C LYS A 154 0.79 21.75 11.73
N PRO A 155 -0.52 21.50 11.71
CA PRO A 155 -1.27 21.43 10.45
C PRO A 155 -1.26 22.79 9.74
N VAL A 156 -0.99 22.78 8.45
CA VAL A 156 -1.10 23.91 7.53
C VAL A 156 -2.47 23.86 6.88
N ILE A 157 -3.21 24.98 6.91
CA ILE A 157 -4.49 25.14 6.20
C ILE A 157 -4.38 26.43 5.41
N GLU A 158 -4.36 26.33 4.08
CA GLU A 158 -4.09 27.46 3.20
C GLU A 158 -5.07 27.53 2.03
N THR A 159 -5.62 28.73 1.80
CA THR A 159 -6.48 29.03 0.66
C THR A 159 -5.68 29.72 -0.44
N LEU A 160 -5.69 29.14 -1.63
CA LEU A 160 -4.99 29.61 -2.81
C LEU A 160 -5.97 29.98 -3.92
N THR A 161 -5.60 30.98 -4.70
CA THR A 161 -6.37 31.43 -5.87
C THR A 161 -5.66 30.99 -7.15
N MET A 162 -6.41 30.41 -8.07
CA MET A 162 -5.97 29.95 -9.38
C MET A 162 -6.63 30.83 -10.44
N HIS A 163 -5.83 31.48 -11.28
CA HIS A 163 -6.32 32.29 -12.39
C HIS A 163 -6.18 31.54 -13.71
N PHE A 164 -7.30 31.26 -14.38
CA PHE A 164 -7.33 30.59 -15.67
C PHE A 164 -7.39 31.61 -16.79
N MET A 165 -6.39 31.58 -17.67
CA MET A 165 -6.17 32.56 -18.73
C MET A 165 -6.20 31.91 -20.11
N ASN A 166 -6.89 32.54 -21.05
CA ASN A 166 -6.74 32.31 -22.49
C ASN A 166 -6.12 33.59 -23.08
N GLY A 167 -4.82 33.55 -23.36
CA GLY A 167 -4.06 34.76 -23.67
C GLY A 167 -4.13 35.77 -22.50
N GLU A 168 -4.69 36.95 -22.75
CA GLU A 168 -4.90 38.00 -21.73
C GLU A 168 -6.29 37.92 -21.07
N GLU A 169 -7.16 37.05 -21.56
CA GLU A 169 -8.53 36.94 -21.06
C GLU A 169 -8.66 35.99 -19.88
N VAL A 170 -9.34 36.44 -18.83
CA VAL A 170 -9.70 35.58 -17.68
C VAL A 170 -10.91 34.72 -18.03
N VAL A 171 -10.72 33.41 -18.00
CA VAL A 171 -11.74 32.39 -18.30
C VAL A 171 -12.45 31.93 -17.03
N ALA A 172 -11.69 31.67 -15.98
CA ALA A 172 -12.21 31.21 -14.70
C ALA A 172 -11.28 31.63 -13.55
N GLU A 173 -11.83 31.62 -12.35
CA GLU A 173 -11.10 31.78 -11.10
C GLU A 173 -11.45 30.61 -10.18
N GLY A 174 -10.45 29.95 -9.62
CA GLY A 174 -10.63 28.90 -8.63
C GLY A 174 -10.10 29.34 -7.28
N ILE A 175 -10.80 29.00 -6.21
CA ILE A 175 -10.37 29.23 -4.82
C ILE A 175 -10.35 27.87 -4.13
N CYS A 176 -9.16 27.37 -3.80
CA CYS A 176 -8.98 26.05 -3.21
C CYS A 176 -8.30 26.17 -1.85
N THR A 177 -8.85 25.50 -0.84
CA THR A 177 -8.25 25.38 0.48
C THR A 177 -7.65 24.00 0.65
N TYR A 178 -6.39 23.96 1.08
CA TYR A 178 -5.63 22.73 1.26
C TYR A 178 -5.28 22.54 2.73
N PHE A 179 -5.27 21.29 3.16
CA PHE A 179 -4.63 20.82 4.38
C PHE A 179 -3.29 20.20 4.04
N ALA A 180 -2.27 20.43 4.87
CA ALA A 180 -0.99 19.71 4.82
C ALA A 180 -0.41 19.47 6.21
N ARG A 181 0.17 18.30 6.45
CA ARG A 181 0.88 17.97 7.69
C ARG A 181 1.92 16.87 7.44
N GLN A 182 2.95 16.82 8.28
CA GLN A 182 3.86 15.68 8.37
C GLN A 182 3.05 14.40 8.63
N SER A 183 3.23 13.38 7.79
CA SER A 183 2.44 12.14 7.84
C SER A 183 2.63 11.40 9.17
N SER A 184 3.83 11.45 9.76
CA SER A 184 4.12 10.85 11.08
C SER A 184 3.27 11.45 12.20
N ALA A 185 2.99 12.75 12.15
CA ALA A 185 2.17 13.45 13.13
C ALA A 185 0.66 13.09 13.04
N LEU A 186 0.25 12.33 12.02
CA LEU A 186 -1.10 11.77 11.94
C LEU A 186 -1.22 10.43 12.71
N ARG A 187 -0.10 9.74 12.96
CA ARG A 187 -0.07 8.37 13.52
C ARG A 187 -0.22 8.31 15.04
N SER A 188 -0.03 9.42 15.76
CA SER A 188 0.23 9.45 17.21
C SER A 188 -0.90 8.93 18.11
N ASN A 189 -2.10 8.67 17.58
CA ASN A 189 -3.28 8.32 18.37
C ASN A 189 -3.97 7.04 17.87
N GLY A 190 -3.26 6.10 17.23
CA GLY A 190 -3.86 4.93 16.57
C GLY A 190 -4.78 4.05 17.44
N ILE A 191 -4.59 4.09 18.76
CA ILE A 191 -5.40 3.33 19.74
C ILE A 191 -6.66 4.08 20.19
N ASP A 192 -6.63 5.41 20.27
CA ASP A 192 -7.75 6.21 20.75
C ASP A 192 -8.68 6.54 19.57
N VAL A 193 -9.67 5.68 19.32
CA VAL A 193 -10.65 5.80 18.21
C VAL A 193 -11.27 7.18 18.12
N GLY A 194 -11.50 7.87 19.24
CA GLY A 194 -12.07 9.23 19.27
C GLY A 194 -11.10 10.34 18.83
N LYS A 195 -9.80 10.03 18.67
CA LYS A 195 -8.74 10.98 18.31
C LYS A 195 -7.91 10.54 17.10
N VAL A 196 -8.27 9.44 16.43
CA VAL A 196 -7.62 9.02 15.18
C VAL A 196 -7.92 10.04 14.08
N ASN A 197 -6.88 10.50 13.38
CA ASN A 197 -7.07 11.38 12.23
C ASN A 197 -7.69 10.60 11.04
N SER A 198 -8.68 11.17 10.36
CA SER A 198 -9.39 10.47 9.27
C SER A 198 -8.51 10.02 8.10
N LEU A 199 -7.48 10.81 7.73
CA LEU A 199 -6.53 10.38 6.69
C LEU A 199 -5.68 9.20 7.15
N TYR A 200 -5.39 9.15 8.45
CA TYR A 200 -4.66 8.05 9.04
C TYR A 200 -5.52 6.80 9.18
N ALA A 201 -6.77 6.93 9.63
CA ALA A 201 -7.74 5.83 9.66
C ALA A 201 -7.92 5.20 8.26
N LEU A 202 -8.08 6.02 7.22
CA LEU A 202 -8.14 5.53 5.84
C LEU A 202 -6.87 4.75 5.45
N LYS A 203 -5.68 5.28 5.81
CA LYS A 203 -4.42 4.59 5.53
C LYS A 203 -4.34 3.22 6.22
N LEU A 204 -4.82 3.10 7.45
CA LEU A 204 -4.78 1.84 8.21
C LEU A 204 -5.54 0.71 7.50
N THR A 205 -6.67 1.02 6.86
CA THR A 205 -7.49 0.00 6.19
C THR A 205 -7.15 -0.19 4.71
N SER A 206 -6.66 0.85 4.02
CA SER A 206 -6.45 0.82 2.57
C SER A 206 -5.48 -0.28 2.11
N SER A 207 -4.38 -0.50 2.84
CA SER A 207 -3.40 -1.54 2.49
C SER A 207 -4.00 -2.94 2.67
N ALA A 208 -4.76 -3.17 3.75
CA ALA A 208 -5.47 -4.44 3.99
C ALA A 208 -6.56 -4.70 2.94
N GLU A 209 -7.30 -3.67 2.53
CA GLU A 209 -8.26 -3.71 1.42
C GLU A 209 -7.59 -4.08 0.09
N MET A 210 -6.44 -3.46 -0.20
CA MET A 210 -5.66 -3.74 -1.40
C MET A 210 -5.20 -5.20 -1.40
N ILE A 211 -4.59 -5.70 -0.33
CA ILE A 211 -4.13 -7.09 -0.26
C ILE A 211 -5.29 -8.08 -0.33
N ALA A 212 -6.45 -7.78 0.27
CA ALA A 212 -7.65 -8.58 0.07
C ALA A 212 -8.09 -8.59 -1.40
N GLY A 213 -8.02 -7.44 -2.08
CA GLY A 213 -8.33 -7.36 -3.51
C GLY A 213 -7.35 -8.15 -4.38
N VAL A 214 -6.06 -8.18 -4.01
CA VAL A 214 -5.06 -9.03 -4.66
C VAL A 214 -5.40 -10.50 -4.44
N ARG A 215 -5.73 -10.92 -3.20
CA ARG A 215 -6.17 -12.29 -2.93
C ARG A 215 -7.41 -12.67 -3.73
N ALA A 216 -8.34 -11.74 -3.93
CA ALA A 216 -9.53 -11.98 -4.74
C ALA A 216 -9.20 -12.26 -6.23
N GLN A 217 -8.22 -11.55 -6.78
CA GLN A 217 -7.74 -11.76 -8.16
C GLN A 217 -6.98 -13.08 -8.33
N GLU A 218 -6.25 -13.49 -7.30
CA GLU A 218 -5.41 -14.70 -7.30
C GLU A 218 -6.12 -15.96 -6.77
N SER A 219 -7.36 -15.82 -6.29
CA SER A 219 -8.17 -16.93 -5.78
C SER A 219 -8.38 -17.99 -6.87
N GLY A 220 -7.91 -19.22 -6.63
CA GLY A 220 -7.77 -20.23 -7.67
C GLY A 220 -6.97 -21.46 -7.24
N PRO A 221 -6.00 -21.94 -8.07
CA PRO A 221 -5.31 -23.21 -7.82
C PRO A 221 -4.47 -23.29 -6.53
N LEU A 222 -3.82 -22.18 -6.13
CA LEU A 222 -2.96 -22.17 -4.95
C LEU A 222 -3.81 -22.14 -3.67
N PHE A 223 -4.77 -21.23 -3.58
CA PHE A 223 -5.70 -21.10 -2.48
C PHE A 223 -7.04 -20.58 -3.00
N VAL A 224 -8.10 -20.82 -2.24
CA VAL A 224 -9.42 -20.23 -2.51
C VAL A 224 -9.81 -19.37 -1.32
N ASP A 225 -10.04 -18.09 -1.57
CA ASP A 225 -10.62 -17.15 -0.61
C ASP A 225 -11.93 -16.60 -1.19
N PRO A 226 -13.09 -17.14 -0.79
CA PRO A 226 -14.37 -16.71 -1.32
C PRO A 226 -14.83 -15.35 -0.76
N TYR A 227 -14.20 -14.88 0.32
CA TYR A 227 -14.59 -13.65 1.02
C TYR A 227 -13.74 -12.44 0.61
N ALA A 228 -12.57 -12.68 0.00
CA ALA A 228 -11.58 -11.66 -0.32
C ALA A 228 -12.15 -10.47 -1.10
N ALA A 229 -12.99 -10.72 -2.12
CA ALA A 229 -13.56 -9.65 -2.95
C ALA A 229 -14.50 -8.74 -2.16
N ASP A 230 -15.37 -9.34 -1.34
CA ASP A 230 -16.34 -8.61 -0.52
C ASP A 230 -15.64 -7.84 0.60
N MET A 231 -14.66 -8.47 1.25
CA MET A 231 -13.86 -7.82 2.29
C MET A 231 -12.97 -6.71 1.74
N ALA A 232 -12.46 -6.82 0.50
CA ALA A 232 -11.74 -5.73 -0.16
C ALA A 232 -12.65 -4.54 -0.48
N GLY A 233 -13.90 -4.81 -0.85
CA GLY A 233 -14.83 -3.80 -1.36
C GLY A 233 -14.37 -3.19 -2.69
N GLN A 234 -15.17 -2.27 -3.22
CA GLN A 234 -14.88 -1.64 -4.53
C GLN A 234 -13.54 -0.89 -4.54
N HIS A 235 -13.21 -0.21 -3.44
CA HIS A 235 -11.95 0.52 -3.33
C HIS A 235 -10.75 -0.43 -3.34
N GLY A 236 -10.72 -1.43 -2.46
CA GLY A 236 -9.66 -2.44 -2.41
C GLY A 236 -9.46 -3.15 -3.74
N MET A 237 -10.54 -3.54 -4.43
CA MET A 237 -10.46 -4.16 -5.76
C MET A 237 -9.85 -3.23 -6.82
N ALA A 238 -10.22 -1.95 -6.83
CA ALA A 238 -9.67 -0.97 -7.77
C ALA A 238 -8.19 -0.69 -7.50
N VAL A 239 -7.81 -0.56 -6.22
CA VAL A 239 -6.41 -0.37 -5.81
C VAL A 239 -5.59 -1.61 -6.15
N ALA A 240 -6.06 -2.82 -5.83
CA ALA A 240 -5.41 -4.08 -6.20
C ALA A 240 -5.16 -4.19 -7.71
N THR A 241 -6.19 -3.90 -8.53
CA THR A 241 -6.05 -3.90 -10.01
C THR A 241 -4.94 -2.97 -10.48
N ARG A 242 -4.92 -1.74 -9.96
CA ARG A 242 -3.88 -0.76 -10.29
C ARG A 242 -2.50 -1.25 -9.87
N PHE A 243 -2.39 -1.82 -8.68
CA PHE A 243 -1.13 -2.29 -8.12
C PHE A 243 -0.58 -3.48 -8.90
N CYS A 244 -1.39 -4.50 -9.19
CA CYS A 244 -0.98 -5.65 -9.98
C CYS A 244 -0.64 -5.27 -11.43
N GLN A 245 -1.25 -4.23 -12.01
CA GLN A 245 -0.85 -3.71 -13.33
C GLN A 245 0.52 -3.01 -13.28
N ARG A 246 0.82 -2.29 -12.20
CA ARG A 246 2.08 -1.55 -12.02
C ARG A 246 3.23 -2.47 -11.60
N THR A 247 2.91 -3.48 -10.80
CA THR A 247 3.82 -4.43 -10.16
C THR A 247 3.27 -5.85 -10.38
N PRO A 248 3.47 -6.45 -11.56
CA PRO A 248 2.86 -7.74 -11.94
C PRO A 248 3.21 -8.90 -11.02
N GLN A 249 4.34 -8.82 -10.32
CA GLN A 249 4.82 -9.85 -9.40
C GLN A 249 4.05 -9.87 -8.07
N LEU A 250 3.35 -8.78 -7.72
CA LEU A 250 2.64 -8.67 -6.45
C LEU A 250 1.56 -9.74 -6.27
N GLY A 251 0.78 -10.02 -7.32
CA GLY A 251 -0.28 -11.02 -7.30
C GLY A 251 0.25 -12.42 -6.94
N PRO A 252 1.13 -13.00 -7.78
CA PRO A 252 1.74 -14.29 -7.50
C PRO A 252 2.46 -14.34 -6.15
N MET A 253 3.19 -13.29 -5.76
CA MET A 253 3.84 -13.20 -4.44
C MET A 253 2.85 -13.32 -3.28
N VAL A 254 1.73 -12.58 -3.32
CA VAL A 254 0.66 -12.67 -2.32
C VAL A 254 0.00 -14.06 -2.35
N ALA A 255 -0.11 -14.69 -3.52
CA ALA A 255 -0.66 -16.04 -3.65
C ALA A 255 0.24 -17.10 -3.02
N ALA A 256 1.56 -17.05 -3.27
CA ALA A 256 2.55 -17.91 -2.62
C ALA A 256 2.55 -17.71 -1.10
N ARG A 257 2.54 -16.45 -0.65
CA ARG A 257 2.46 -16.09 0.77
C ARG A 257 1.24 -16.68 1.44
N THR A 258 0.06 -16.48 0.82
CA THR A 258 -1.22 -16.97 1.33
C THR A 258 -1.21 -18.49 1.44
N ARG A 259 -0.78 -19.17 0.37
CA ARG A 259 -0.70 -20.63 0.32
C ARG A 259 0.25 -21.21 1.36
N HIS A 260 1.47 -20.67 1.45
CA HIS A 260 2.45 -21.21 2.37
C HIS A 260 2.00 -21.11 3.82
N LEU A 261 1.45 -19.96 4.21
CA LEU A 261 0.88 -19.78 5.54
C LEU A 261 -0.34 -20.68 5.78
N ASP A 262 -1.20 -20.90 4.79
CA ASP A 262 -2.32 -21.85 4.90
C ASP A 262 -1.84 -23.28 5.18
N ASP A 263 -0.78 -23.72 4.49
CA ASP A 263 -0.18 -25.04 4.71
C ASP A 263 0.43 -25.15 6.12
N VAL A 264 1.15 -24.12 6.59
CA VAL A 264 1.71 -24.09 7.96
C VAL A 264 0.61 -24.14 9.02
N LEU A 265 -0.43 -23.32 8.86
CA LEU A 265 -1.57 -23.29 9.79
C LEU A 265 -2.31 -24.64 9.80
N THR A 266 -2.58 -25.20 8.63
CA THR A 266 -3.24 -26.51 8.49
C THR A 266 -2.43 -27.62 9.18
N ASN A 267 -1.11 -27.68 8.91
CA ASN A 267 -0.22 -28.65 9.56
C ASN A 267 -0.22 -28.49 11.09
N PHE A 268 -0.20 -27.25 11.59
CA PHE A 268 -0.23 -26.96 13.02
C PHE A 268 -1.52 -27.47 13.69
N VAL A 269 -2.69 -27.23 13.09
CA VAL A 269 -3.97 -27.67 13.66
C VAL A 269 -4.22 -29.17 13.52
N GLU A 270 -3.75 -29.79 12.42
CA GLU A 270 -3.79 -31.25 12.22
C GLU A 270 -2.94 -31.99 13.26
N ALA A 271 -1.83 -31.39 13.69
CA ALA A 271 -0.97 -31.92 14.74
C ALA A 271 -1.52 -31.69 16.17
N GLY A 272 -2.69 -31.08 16.31
CA GLY A 272 -3.37 -30.88 17.59
C GLY A 272 -3.28 -29.46 18.15
N GLY A 273 -2.62 -28.52 17.47
CA GLY A 273 -2.61 -27.11 17.85
C GLY A 273 -4.01 -26.48 17.78
N ARG A 274 -4.34 -25.60 18.73
CA ARG A 274 -5.68 -24.97 18.81
C ARG A 274 -5.65 -23.46 19.00
N HIS A 275 -4.50 -22.86 19.31
CA HIS A 275 -4.40 -21.42 19.58
C HIS A 275 -3.61 -20.73 18.47
N ILE A 276 -4.24 -19.76 17.81
CA ILE A 276 -3.65 -18.99 16.72
C ILE A 276 -3.67 -17.52 17.10
N VAL A 277 -2.51 -16.88 17.10
CA VAL A 277 -2.36 -15.44 17.28
C VAL A 277 -2.09 -14.82 15.91
N ASN A 278 -3.02 -14.02 15.40
CA ASN A 278 -2.89 -13.36 14.11
C ASN A 278 -2.67 -11.86 14.32
N VAL A 279 -1.43 -11.41 14.13
CA VAL A 279 -1.01 -10.03 14.39
C VAL A 279 -1.09 -9.21 13.11
N GLY A 280 -1.86 -8.12 13.14
CA GLY A 280 -2.23 -7.36 11.96
C GLY A 280 -3.28 -8.10 11.12
N VAL A 281 -4.36 -8.57 11.78
CA VAL A 281 -5.35 -9.47 11.14
C VAL A 281 -5.89 -8.89 9.84
N GLY A 282 -6.03 -7.56 9.73
CA GLY A 282 -6.61 -6.89 8.57
C GLY A 282 -7.85 -7.64 8.09
N TRP A 283 -7.92 -7.91 6.78
CA TRP A 283 -9.00 -8.69 6.14
C TRP A 283 -8.66 -10.16 5.92
N ASP A 284 -7.81 -10.76 6.76
CA ASP A 284 -7.55 -12.21 6.71
C ASP A 284 -8.82 -12.99 7.04
N MET A 285 -9.24 -13.89 6.15
CA MET A 285 -10.45 -14.70 6.30
C MET A 285 -10.18 -16.17 6.63
N ARG A 286 -8.94 -16.53 7.04
CA ARG A 286 -8.55 -17.90 7.45
C ARG A 286 -9.51 -18.55 8.46
N PRO A 287 -9.98 -17.87 9.53
CA PRO A 287 -10.97 -18.45 10.44
C PRO A 287 -12.25 -18.93 9.73
N PHE A 288 -12.63 -18.27 8.64
CA PHE A 288 -13.89 -18.49 7.91
C PHE A 288 -13.75 -19.42 6.70
N ARG A 289 -12.56 -19.53 6.12
CA ARG A 289 -12.33 -20.29 4.87
C ARG A 289 -11.55 -21.59 5.05
N LEU A 290 -10.76 -21.73 6.11
CA LEU A 290 -10.02 -22.97 6.39
C LEU A 290 -10.88 -23.98 7.16
N GLN A 291 -10.63 -25.26 6.93
CA GLN A 291 -11.25 -26.35 7.69
C GLN A 291 -10.52 -26.50 9.03
N LEU A 292 -11.05 -25.85 10.06
CA LEU A 292 -10.45 -25.81 11.38
C LEU A 292 -11.18 -26.77 12.33
N PRO A 293 -10.46 -27.49 13.21
CA PRO A 293 -11.09 -28.36 14.19
C PRO A 293 -11.83 -27.55 15.26
N GLU A 294 -12.91 -28.12 15.81
CA GLU A 294 -13.65 -27.53 16.95
C GLU A 294 -12.71 -27.25 18.14
N GLY A 295 -12.96 -26.14 18.83
CA GLY A 295 -12.13 -25.66 19.94
C GLY A 295 -10.93 -24.82 19.51
N THR A 296 -10.79 -24.56 18.20
CA THR A 296 -9.78 -23.62 17.69
C THR A 296 -10.11 -22.19 18.12
N THR A 297 -9.11 -21.49 18.62
CA THR A 297 -9.21 -20.11 19.10
C THR A 297 -8.26 -19.22 18.32
N PHE A 298 -8.81 -18.15 17.73
CA PHE A 298 -8.06 -17.08 17.09
C PHE A 298 -8.03 -15.85 17.99
N PHE A 299 -6.83 -15.35 18.25
CA PHE A 299 -6.59 -14.02 18.79
C PHE A 299 -6.25 -13.10 17.62
N GLU A 300 -7.19 -12.25 17.23
CA GLU A 300 -7.07 -11.31 16.11
C GLU A 300 -6.62 -9.95 16.66
N LEU A 301 -5.40 -9.54 16.34
CA LEU A 301 -4.83 -8.28 16.82
C LEU A 301 -4.67 -7.27 15.69
N ASP A 302 -5.15 -6.05 15.90
CA ASP A 302 -4.98 -4.92 14.98
C ASP A 302 -5.33 -3.60 15.68
N PHE A 303 -5.27 -2.49 14.95
CA PHE A 303 -5.82 -1.23 15.42
C PHE A 303 -7.32 -1.37 15.72
N PRO A 304 -7.84 -0.72 16.78
CA PRO A 304 -9.25 -0.79 17.10
C PRO A 304 -10.14 -0.30 15.94
N THR A 305 -9.70 0.71 15.17
CA THR A 305 -10.41 1.15 13.95
C THR A 305 -10.50 0.07 12.88
N THR A 306 -9.43 -0.73 12.68
CA THR A 306 -9.43 -1.87 11.74
C THR A 306 -10.36 -2.98 12.23
N LEU A 307 -10.33 -3.31 13.52
CA LEU A 307 -11.18 -4.34 14.12
C LEU A 307 -12.67 -3.98 14.05
N GLU A 308 -13.03 -2.74 14.37
CA GLU A 308 -14.39 -2.22 14.25
C GLU A 308 -14.90 -2.29 12.80
N GLU A 309 -14.08 -1.87 11.83
CA GLU A 309 -14.44 -1.94 10.41
C GLU A 309 -14.55 -3.38 9.91
N ARG A 310 -13.66 -4.29 10.35
CA ARG A 310 -13.74 -5.73 10.07
C ARG A 310 -15.09 -6.30 10.50
N GLN A 311 -15.47 -6.04 11.74
CA GLN A 311 -16.73 -6.55 12.29
C GLN A 311 -17.93 -5.94 11.56
N SER A 312 -17.90 -4.64 11.30
CA SER A 312 -18.94 -3.94 10.51
C SER A 312 -19.15 -4.58 9.13
N ARG A 313 -18.07 -4.95 8.43
CA ARG A 313 -18.17 -5.63 7.12
C ARG A 313 -18.75 -7.04 7.23
N LEU A 314 -18.29 -7.83 8.21
CA LEU A 314 -18.83 -9.16 8.46
C LEU A 314 -20.34 -9.12 8.71
N ASP A 315 -20.78 -8.16 9.55
CA ASP A 315 -22.20 -7.95 9.87
C ASP A 315 -23.01 -7.53 8.64
N GLN A 316 -22.49 -6.60 7.84
CA GLN A 316 -23.13 -6.12 6.61
C GLN A 316 -23.28 -7.23 5.55
N LEU A 317 -22.29 -8.12 5.46
CA LEU A 317 -22.29 -9.26 4.54
C LEU A 317 -23.09 -10.46 5.08
N GLY A 318 -23.54 -10.41 6.34
CA GLY A 318 -24.24 -11.51 6.99
C GLY A 318 -23.34 -12.74 7.21
N ILE A 319 -22.03 -12.55 7.35
CA ILE A 319 -21.06 -13.61 7.61
C ILE A 319 -21.06 -13.88 9.12
N ALA A 320 -21.68 -14.98 9.53
CA ALA A 320 -21.69 -15.43 10.91
C ALA A 320 -20.32 -15.99 11.34
N ASP A 321 -20.06 -15.97 12.64
CA ASP A 321 -18.87 -16.63 13.18
C ASP A 321 -18.86 -18.14 12.85
N PRO A 322 -17.71 -18.70 12.46
CA PRO A 322 -17.59 -20.12 12.13
C PRO A 322 -17.91 -20.99 13.35
N ALA A 323 -18.75 -22.01 13.16
CA ALA A 323 -19.16 -22.90 14.25
C ALA A 323 -17.95 -23.63 14.85
N GLY A 324 -17.87 -23.64 16.19
CA GLY A 324 -16.78 -24.31 16.92
C GLY A 324 -15.46 -23.56 16.94
N ILE A 325 -15.39 -22.35 16.36
CA ILE A 325 -14.22 -21.48 16.37
C ILE A 325 -14.48 -20.29 17.28
N THR A 326 -13.57 -20.03 18.22
CA THR A 326 -13.62 -18.85 19.09
C THR A 326 -12.73 -17.76 18.52
N ARG A 327 -13.21 -16.52 18.47
CA ARG A 327 -12.44 -15.36 18.00
C ARG A 327 -12.38 -14.30 19.09
N HIS A 328 -11.18 -13.85 19.42
CA HIS A 328 -10.92 -12.75 20.36
C HIS A 328 -10.26 -11.60 19.60
N GLN A 329 -10.93 -10.46 19.53
CA GLN A 329 -10.37 -9.25 18.93
C GLN A 329 -9.67 -8.42 20.00
N LEU A 330 -8.36 -8.20 19.87
CA LEU A 330 -7.54 -7.50 20.85
C LEU A 330 -6.85 -6.28 20.20
N PRO A 331 -7.22 -5.04 20.59
CA PRO A 331 -6.61 -3.84 20.04
C PRO A 331 -5.10 -3.75 20.34
N ILE A 332 -4.28 -3.45 19.33
CA ILE A 332 -2.84 -3.24 19.48
C ILE A 332 -2.28 -2.22 18.48
N ASP A 333 -1.21 -1.55 18.89
CA ASP A 333 -0.31 -0.79 18.02
C ASP A 333 1.12 -1.24 18.34
N LEU A 334 1.65 -2.16 17.53
CA LEU A 334 2.98 -2.75 17.73
C LEU A 334 4.13 -1.74 17.82
N ARG A 335 3.91 -0.47 17.41
CA ARG A 335 4.94 0.57 17.51
C ARG A 335 5.04 1.17 18.91
N THR A 336 4.03 0.98 19.75
CA THR A 336 3.93 1.63 21.06
C THR A 336 3.49 0.70 22.20
N MET A 337 3.01 -0.49 21.86
CA MET A 337 2.49 -1.48 22.81
C MET A 337 3.26 -2.79 22.67
N SER A 338 3.48 -3.47 23.80
CA SER A 338 4.06 -4.82 23.80
C SER A 338 3.01 -5.86 23.42
N LEU A 339 3.38 -6.75 22.50
CA LEU A 339 2.56 -7.88 22.10
C LEU A 339 2.43 -8.91 23.24
N ALA A 340 3.53 -9.17 23.95
CA ALA A 340 3.55 -10.08 25.08
C ALA A 340 2.63 -9.61 26.22
N GLU A 341 2.67 -8.32 26.55
CA GLU A 341 1.78 -7.73 27.57
C GLU A 341 0.31 -7.78 27.14
N THR A 342 0.02 -7.50 25.87
CA THR A 342 -1.35 -7.50 25.32
C THR A 342 -1.99 -8.88 25.38
N LEU A 343 -1.21 -9.95 25.16
CA LEU A 343 -1.68 -11.34 25.18
C LEU A 343 -1.56 -12.02 26.56
N ASN A 344 -1.02 -11.31 27.56
CA ASN A 344 -0.84 -11.88 28.89
C ASN A 344 -2.19 -12.28 29.51
N GLY A 345 -2.30 -13.53 29.96
CA GLY A 345 -3.53 -14.08 30.53
C GLY A 345 -4.58 -14.53 29.50
N HIS A 346 -4.37 -14.28 28.21
CA HIS A 346 -5.23 -14.78 27.12
C HIS A 346 -4.77 -16.14 26.60
N LEU A 347 -3.46 -16.40 26.58
CA LEU A 347 -2.88 -17.64 26.06
C LEU A 347 -2.69 -18.70 27.15
N PRO A 348 -3.08 -19.97 26.89
CA PRO A 348 -2.73 -21.08 27.76
C PRO A 348 -1.25 -21.43 27.62
N LYS A 349 -0.55 -21.56 28.74
CA LYS A 349 0.89 -21.86 28.78
C LYS A 349 1.22 -23.32 28.44
N GLU A 350 0.27 -24.22 28.67
CA GLU A 350 0.45 -25.66 28.51
C GLU A 350 0.12 -26.16 27.10
N ASP A 351 -0.43 -25.29 26.25
CA ASP A 351 -0.79 -25.64 24.88
C ASP A 351 0.12 -24.94 23.86
N PRO A 352 0.38 -25.56 22.69
CA PRO A 352 1.10 -24.90 21.61
C PRO A 352 0.28 -23.73 21.02
N VAL A 353 0.99 -22.67 20.64
CA VAL A 353 0.44 -21.51 19.91
C VAL A 353 1.13 -21.36 18.56
N LEU A 354 0.38 -20.99 17.53
CA LEU A 354 0.91 -20.49 16.27
C LEU A 354 0.76 -18.98 16.23
N VAL A 355 1.87 -18.25 16.21
CA VAL A 355 1.88 -16.80 16.00
C VAL A 355 2.09 -16.52 14.51
N ILE A 356 1.29 -15.62 13.94
CA ILE A 356 1.32 -15.22 12.54
C ILE A 356 1.62 -13.73 12.48
N TRP A 357 2.64 -13.37 11.69
CA TRP A 357 2.99 -11.98 11.39
C TRP A 357 3.17 -11.81 9.88
N GLU A 358 2.05 -11.63 9.17
CA GLU A 358 2.00 -11.60 7.70
C GLU A 358 2.02 -10.19 7.14
N GLY A 359 2.94 -9.92 6.21
CA GLY A 359 2.97 -8.69 5.43
C GLY A 359 3.24 -7.44 6.27
N MET A 360 4.05 -7.57 7.32
CA MET A 360 4.30 -6.48 8.27
C MET A 360 5.78 -6.14 8.48
N SER A 361 6.67 -7.13 8.55
CA SER A 361 8.08 -6.93 8.98
C SER A 361 8.80 -5.83 8.17
N MET A 362 8.57 -5.80 6.86
CA MET A 362 9.15 -4.85 5.92
C MET A 362 8.70 -3.39 6.11
N TYR A 363 7.75 -3.11 7.02
CA TYR A 363 7.25 -1.77 7.31
C TYR A 363 7.70 -1.21 8.68
N PHE A 364 8.55 -1.95 9.39
CA PHE A 364 9.19 -1.51 10.63
C PHE A 364 10.65 -1.10 10.35
N ASP A 365 11.29 -0.47 11.31
CA ASP A 365 12.74 -0.33 11.35
C ASP A 365 13.38 -1.55 12.06
N ASP A 366 14.71 -1.66 12.01
CA ASP A 366 15.45 -2.78 12.59
C ASP A 366 15.15 -2.98 14.08
N GLU A 367 15.06 -1.89 14.85
CA GLU A 367 14.74 -1.92 16.28
C GLU A 367 13.29 -2.39 16.50
N GLY A 368 12.34 -1.89 15.72
CA GLY A 368 10.95 -2.30 15.75
C GLY A 368 10.76 -3.79 15.46
N VAL A 369 11.42 -4.32 14.43
CA VAL A 369 11.37 -5.77 14.14
C VAL A 369 11.97 -6.58 15.29
N THR A 370 13.13 -6.18 15.80
CA THR A 370 13.80 -6.85 16.92
C THR A 370 12.91 -6.89 18.16
N ASN A 371 12.27 -5.78 18.50
CA ASN A 371 11.37 -5.68 19.66
C ASN A 371 10.14 -6.58 19.50
N VAL A 372 9.52 -6.60 18.31
CA VAL A 372 8.37 -7.47 18.04
C VAL A 372 8.76 -8.95 18.12
N LEU A 373 9.93 -9.34 17.57
CA LEU A 373 10.42 -10.72 17.68
C LEU A 373 10.73 -11.12 19.12
N CYS A 374 11.30 -10.23 19.93
CA CYS A 374 11.51 -10.46 21.37
C CYS A 374 10.18 -10.69 22.12
N ASP A 375 9.12 -9.95 21.77
CA ASP A 375 7.80 -10.18 22.35
C ASP A 375 7.20 -11.51 21.88
N MET A 376 7.32 -11.85 20.60
CA MET A 376 6.84 -13.13 20.06
C MET A 376 7.57 -14.32 20.69
N GLN A 377 8.87 -14.20 20.95
CA GLN A 377 9.66 -15.21 21.67
C GLN A 377 9.03 -15.57 23.03
N GLN A 378 8.52 -14.58 23.77
CA GLN A 378 7.87 -14.81 25.07
C GLN A 378 6.55 -15.59 24.95
N LEU A 379 5.89 -15.53 23.77
CA LEU A 379 4.67 -16.30 23.49
C LEU A 379 4.97 -17.77 23.18
N LEU A 380 6.17 -18.08 22.64
CA LEU A 380 6.59 -19.43 22.24
C LEU A 380 7.15 -20.25 23.41
N SER A 381 6.48 -20.20 24.57
CA SER A 381 6.92 -20.90 25.79
C SER A 381 6.75 -22.43 25.72
N HIS A 382 5.73 -22.91 25.00
CA HIS A 382 5.53 -24.34 24.74
C HIS A 382 6.46 -24.82 23.61
N PRO A 383 7.15 -25.98 23.74
CA PRO A 383 8.16 -26.45 22.78
C PRO A 383 7.59 -26.83 21.40
N ASP A 384 6.27 -27.00 21.30
CA ASP A 384 5.56 -27.21 20.03
C ASP A 384 4.86 -25.95 19.50
N SER A 385 5.19 -24.76 20.02
CA SER A 385 4.71 -23.49 19.46
C SER A 385 5.52 -23.08 18.25
N LEU A 386 4.87 -22.38 17.31
CA LEU A 386 5.48 -21.90 16.08
C LEU A 386 5.21 -20.41 15.89
N LEU A 387 6.13 -19.74 15.21
CA LEU A 387 5.94 -18.44 14.61
C LEU A 387 6.06 -18.58 13.10
N TRP A 388 5.14 -17.96 12.37
CA TRP A 388 5.24 -17.75 10.95
C TRP A 388 5.34 -16.25 10.66
N LEU A 389 6.31 -15.88 9.84
CA LEU A 389 6.49 -14.51 9.38
C LEU A 389 7.08 -14.48 7.98
N ASP A 390 6.89 -13.36 7.29
CA ASP A 390 7.56 -13.06 6.04
C ASP A 390 8.58 -11.93 6.19
N MET A 391 9.60 -11.96 5.32
CA MET A 391 10.68 -10.97 5.24
C MET A 391 11.04 -10.75 3.78
N VAL A 392 11.84 -9.72 3.52
CA VAL A 392 12.45 -9.48 2.20
C VAL A 392 13.96 -9.38 2.33
N ASP A 393 14.68 -9.69 1.26
CA ASP A 393 16.12 -9.42 1.17
C ASP A 393 16.40 -7.93 1.43
N ARG A 394 17.50 -7.63 2.14
CA ARG A 394 17.86 -6.26 2.51
C ARG A 394 18.45 -5.51 1.33
N GLU A 395 19.39 -6.12 0.61
CA GLU A 395 20.11 -5.46 -0.48
C GLU A 395 19.20 -4.89 -1.57
N PRO A 396 18.14 -5.58 -2.04
CA PRO A 396 17.16 -4.99 -2.96
C PRO A 396 16.41 -3.78 -2.39
N VAL A 397 16.22 -3.71 -1.07
CA VAL A 397 15.54 -2.58 -0.40
C VAL A 397 16.46 -1.36 -0.33
N VAL A 398 17.72 -1.55 0.06
CA VAL A 398 18.68 -0.44 0.27
C VAL A 398 19.44 -0.02 -0.99
N ASN A 399 19.74 -0.98 -1.88
CA ASN A 399 20.55 -0.80 -3.08
C ASN A 399 19.85 -1.40 -4.33
N PRO A 400 18.57 -1.07 -4.64
CA PRO A 400 17.84 -1.67 -5.75
C PRO A 400 18.55 -1.53 -7.11
N GLU A 401 19.32 -0.47 -7.34
CA GLU A 401 20.08 -0.23 -8.59
C GLU A 401 21.16 -1.31 -8.85
N ALA A 402 21.56 -2.09 -7.85
CA ALA A 402 22.47 -3.23 -8.00
C ALA A 402 21.78 -4.49 -8.54
N PHE A 403 20.44 -4.48 -8.63
CA PHE A 403 19.62 -5.63 -9.02
C PHE A 403 19.02 -5.48 -10.41
N SER A 404 18.34 -6.52 -10.87
CA SER A 404 17.68 -6.56 -12.18
C SER A 404 16.69 -5.41 -12.38
N GLU A 405 16.42 -5.04 -13.63
CA GLU A 405 15.41 -4.02 -13.97
C GLU A 405 14.03 -4.38 -13.39
N SER A 406 13.69 -5.67 -13.32
CA SER A 406 12.44 -6.16 -12.70
C SER A 406 12.40 -5.85 -11.20
N THR A 407 13.47 -6.17 -10.48
CA THR A 407 13.61 -5.88 -9.04
C THR A 407 13.54 -4.38 -8.76
N GLN A 408 14.25 -3.57 -9.57
CA GLN A 408 14.18 -2.12 -9.47
C GLN A 408 12.77 -1.59 -9.72
N ALA A 409 12.09 -2.11 -10.75
CA ALA A 409 10.73 -1.72 -11.07
C ALA A 409 9.75 -2.10 -9.95
N PHE A 410 9.92 -3.28 -9.35
CA PHE A 410 9.13 -3.74 -8.21
C PHE A 410 9.30 -2.81 -7.00
N MET A 411 10.54 -2.54 -6.57
CA MET A 411 10.82 -1.67 -5.43
C MET A 411 10.32 -0.24 -5.65
N ARG A 412 10.57 0.32 -6.84
CA ARG A 412 10.00 1.62 -7.24
C ARG A 412 8.49 1.60 -7.25
N GLY A 413 7.88 0.50 -7.71
CA GLY A 413 6.45 0.27 -7.66
C GLY A 413 5.91 0.40 -6.24
N MET A 414 6.42 -0.41 -5.31
CA MET A 414 6.00 -0.40 -3.90
C MET A 414 6.09 1.01 -3.28
N GLN A 415 7.15 1.77 -3.58
CA GLN A 415 7.34 3.13 -3.07
C GLN A 415 6.37 4.15 -3.66
N VAL A 416 6.24 4.17 -5.00
CA VAL A 416 5.32 5.05 -5.72
C VAL A 416 3.88 4.85 -5.23
N LEU A 417 3.58 3.60 -4.88
CA LEU A 417 2.30 3.16 -4.38
C LEU A 417 2.07 3.49 -2.89
N GLY A 418 3.05 4.12 -2.22
CA GLY A 418 2.94 4.55 -0.82
C GLY A 418 3.23 3.46 0.21
N GLU A 419 3.74 2.31 -0.25
CA GLU A 419 4.07 1.11 0.54
C GLU A 419 5.58 0.80 0.49
N PRO A 420 6.48 1.77 0.80
CA PRO A 420 7.93 1.52 0.74
C PRO A 420 8.35 0.50 1.80
N PHE A 421 9.14 -0.48 1.40
CA PHE A 421 9.82 -1.36 2.34
C PHE A 421 10.95 -0.60 3.04
N THR A 422 11.00 -0.69 4.36
CA THR A 422 11.97 -0.02 5.24
C THR A 422 12.91 -1.00 5.93
N PHE A 423 12.56 -2.29 5.95
CA PHE A 423 13.35 -3.36 6.56
C PHE A 423 13.50 -4.55 5.60
N GLY A 424 14.62 -5.25 5.75
CA GLY A 424 14.91 -6.53 5.11
C GLY A 424 16.12 -7.21 5.76
N SER A 425 16.31 -8.49 5.48
CA SER A 425 17.45 -9.29 5.94
C SER A 425 17.92 -10.25 4.86
N ASP A 426 19.21 -10.21 4.51
CA ASP A 426 19.82 -11.18 3.59
C ASP A 426 20.18 -12.49 4.32
N THR A 427 20.21 -12.47 5.65
CA THR A 427 20.46 -13.63 6.53
C THR A 427 19.33 -13.80 7.55
N PRO A 428 18.08 -14.01 7.10
CA PRO A 428 16.90 -14.05 7.97
C PRO A 428 17.02 -15.07 9.09
N ALA A 429 17.61 -16.25 8.81
CA ALA A 429 17.81 -17.29 9.82
C ALA A 429 18.75 -16.83 10.96
N GLU A 430 19.87 -16.18 10.62
CA GLU A 430 20.82 -15.66 11.61
C GLU A 430 20.18 -14.54 12.44
N PHE A 431 19.48 -13.61 11.78
CA PHE A 431 18.76 -12.53 12.46
C PHE A 431 17.68 -13.05 13.42
N ILE A 432 16.92 -14.08 13.02
CA ILE A 432 15.93 -14.75 13.88
C ILE A 432 16.63 -15.42 15.08
N ASP A 433 17.77 -16.08 14.86
CA ASP A 433 18.54 -16.73 15.92
C ASP A 433 19.11 -15.71 16.92
N GLU A 434 19.56 -14.53 16.46
CA GLU A 434 20.00 -13.42 17.30
C GLU A 434 18.88 -12.86 18.20
N CYS A 435 17.63 -12.94 17.75
CA CYS A 435 16.45 -12.59 18.54
C CYS A 435 16.04 -13.69 19.55
N GLY A 436 16.86 -14.73 19.73
CA GLY A 436 16.58 -15.83 20.66
C GLY A 436 15.45 -16.74 20.20
N LEU A 437 15.24 -16.83 18.89
CA LEU A 437 14.35 -17.78 18.23
C LEU A 437 15.18 -18.81 17.45
N ARG A 438 14.52 -19.72 16.72
CA ARG A 438 15.22 -20.65 15.83
C ARG A 438 14.47 -20.82 14.53
N CYS A 439 15.13 -20.52 13.41
CA CYS A 439 14.55 -20.73 12.08
C CYS A 439 14.52 -22.23 11.72
N LEU A 440 13.32 -22.79 11.47
CA LEU A 440 13.12 -24.19 11.11
C LEU A 440 13.05 -24.41 9.59
N ASP A 441 12.45 -23.45 8.89
CA ASP A 441 12.29 -23.47 7.43
C ASP A 441 12.35 -22.04 6.90
N LEU A 442 13.03 -21.91 5.76
CA LEU A 442 13.13 -20.66 5.00
C LEU A 442 12.85 -21.02 3.55
N VAL A 443 11.79 -20.45 2.99
CA VAL A 443 11.40 -20.66 1.59
C VAL A 443 11.09 -19.31 0.94
N THR A 444 11.17 -19.25 -0.37
CA THR A 444 10.89 -18.04 -1.15
C THR A 444 9.63 -18.24 -2.00
N SER A 445 9.10 -17.15 -2.56
CA SER A 445 7.86 -17.21 -3.36
C SER A 445 7.99 -18.09 -4.61
N ASP A 446 9.20 -18.20 -5.15
CA ASP A 446 9.53 -19.05 -6.31
C ASP A 446 9.29 -20.55 -6.09
N LEU A 447 9.22 -21.02 -4.83
CA LEU A 447 8.79 -22.39 -4.50
C LEU A 447 7.46 -22.76 -5.17
N TYR A 448 6.53 -21.81 -5.26
CA TYR A 448 5.20 -22.00 -5.84
C TYR A 448 5.14 -21.72 -7.35
N PHE A 449 6.18 -21.09 -7.88
CA PHE A 449 6.30 -20.71 -9.29
C PHE A 449 7.67 -21.11 -9.85
N PRO A 450 8.03 -22.41 -9.84
CA PRO A 450 9.37 -22.85 -10.23
C PRO A 450 9.71 -22.57 -11.69
N GLU A 451 8.69 -22.38 -12.53
CA GLU A 451 8.83 -22.01 -13.95
C GLU A 451 8.87 -20.49 -14.16
N ALA A 452 8.64 -19.68 -13.12
CA ALA A 452 8.70 -18.24 -13.21
C ALA A 452 10.16 -17.78 -13.07
N ALA A 453 10.70 -17.20 -14.14
CA ALA A 453 12.09 -16.74 -14.20
C ALA A 453 12.31 -15.35 -13.59
N ASP A 454 11.33 -14.76 -12.90
CA ASP A 454 11.44 -13.40 -12.38
C ASP A 454 12.18 -13.39 -11.03
N PRO A 455 13.35 -12.72 -10.93
CA PRO A 455 14.15 -12.69 -9.71
C PRO A 455 13.45 -12.01 -8.53
N VAL A 456 12.34 -11.29 -8.74
CA VAL A 456 11.55 -10.73 -7.64
C VAL A 456 10.99 -11.82 -6.73
N TYR A 457 10.71 -13.02 -7.23
CA TYR A 457 10.14 -14.07 -6.38
C TYR A 457 11.13 -14.66 -5.37
N SER A 458 12.44 -14.54 -5.62
CA SER A 458 13.47 -15.00 -4.69
C SER A 458 13.77 -14.00 -3.57
N ILE A 459 13.35 -12.73 -3.70
CA ILE A 459 13.62 -11.71 -2.68
C ILE A 459 12.62 -11.76 -1.51
N TYR A 460 11.48 -12.43 -1.69
CA TYR A 460 10.39 -12.46 -0.72
C TYR A 460 10.35 -13.82 -0.05
N GLN A 461 10.61 -13.81 1.26
CA GLN A 461 10.95 -14.97 2.07
C GLN A 461 9.85 -15.26 3.08
N PHE A 462 9.60 -16.54 3.34
CA PHE A 462 8.71 -17.03 4.38
C PHE A 462 9.50 -17.88 5.37
N CYS A 463 9.35 -17.56 6.64
CA CYS A 463 10.08 -18.18 7.74
C CYS A 463 9.09 -18.92 8.65
N THR A 464 9.37 -20.20 8.92
CA THR A 464 8.73 -20.93 10.02
C THR A 464 9.73 -21.08 11.15
N VAL A 465 9.34 -20.66 12.35
CA VAL A 465 10.24 -20.40 13.47
C VAL A 465 9.74 -21.09 14.72
N ALA A 466 10.65 -21.58 15.56
CA ALA A 466 10.36 -22.11 16.89
C ALA A 466 11.01 -21.26 17.99
N GLY A 467 10.54 -21.42 19.24
CA GLY A 467 11.21 -20.86 20.41
C GLY A 467 12.57 -21.52 20.65
N ALA A 468 13.57 -20.74 21.08
CA ALA A 468 14.91 -21.25 21.38
C ALA A 468 15.02 -22.01 22.73
N SER A 469 13.95 -22.03 23.54
CA SER A 469 13.91 -22.75 24.82
C SER A 469 13.95 -24.27 24.67
N ALA A 470 13.62 -24.80 23.48
CA ALA A 470 13.70 -26.23 23.20
C ALA A 470 15.15 -26.66 22.87
N PRO A 471 15.57 -27.89 23.24
CA PRO A 471 16.89 -28.42 22.86
C PRO A 471 17.15 -28.27 21.36
N THR A 472 18.38 -28.03 20.93
CA THR A 472 18.75 -27.82 19.50
C THR A 472 18.30 -28.94 18.57
N ASN A 473 18.18 -30.17 19.08
CA ASN A 473 17.71 -31.35 18.34
C ASN A 473 16.19 -31.57 18.39
N HIS A 474 15.45 -30.76 19.15
CA HIS A 474 13.99 -30.83 19.21
C HIS A 474 13.40 -30.27 17.93
N VAL A 475 12.46 -30.99 17.34
CA VAL A 475 11.64 -30.51 16.23
C VAL A 475 10.21 -30.47 16.77
N PRO A 476 9.55 -29.29 16.78
CA PRO A 476 8.16 -29.18 17.21
C PRO A 476 7.28 -30.24 16.54
N LYS A 477 6.44 -30.93 17.30
CA LYS A 477 5.52 -31.95 16.75
C LYS A 477 4.49 -31.35 15.80
N THR A 478 4.19 -30.07 16.00
CA THR A 478 3.30 -29.25 15.17
C THR A 478 3.95 -28.76 13.88
N TYR A 479 5.27 -28.89 13.75
CA TYR A 479 5.99 -28.50 12.54
C TYR A 479 6.03 -29.61 11.52
N ARG A 480 5.71 -29.24 10.28
CA ARG A 480 5.95 -30.06 9.10
C ARG A 480 6.49 -29.15 8.00
N LYS A 481 7.62 -29.55 7.40
CA LYS A 481 8.19 -28.83 6.25
C LYS A 481 7.17 -28.77 5.12
N VAL A 482 6.88 -27.57 4.64
CA VAL A 482 5.96 -27.39 3.52
C VAL A 482 6.69 -27.78 2.24
N THR A 483 6.05 -28.63 1.45
CA THR A 483 6.55 -29.04 0.13
C THR A 483 5.49 -28.73 -0.91
N TYR A 484 5.87 -28.00 -1.95
CA TYR A 484 4.97 -27.76 -3.09
C TYR A 484 5.32 -28.68 -4.26
N HIS A 485 4.30 -29.38 -4.76
CA HIS A 485 4.39 -30.16 -5.99
C HIS A 485 3.39 -29.57 -6.99
N PRO A 486 3.86 -28.91 -8.07
CA PRO A 486 2.94 -28.33 -9.03
C PRO A 486 2.06 -29.42 -9.64
N PRO A 487 0.77 -29.15 -9.88
CA PRO A 487 -0.11 -30.12 -10.52
C PRO A 487 0.47 -30.52 -11.89
N SER A 488 0.46 -31.82 -12.18
CA SER A 488 1.08 -32.43 -13.37
C SER A 488 0.43 -32.05 -14.72
N ARG A 489 -0.57 -31.15 -14.70
CA ARG A 489 -1.14 -30.47 -15.86
C ARG A 489 -1.45 -29.02 -15.48
N PRO A 490 -1.15 -28.03 -16.35
CA PRO A 490 -1.73 -26.72 -16.20
C PRO A 490 -3.25 -26.86 -16.26
N VAL A 491 -3.93 -26.50 -15.19
CA VAL A 491 -5.39 -26.34 -15.20
C VAL A 491 -5.64 -25.14 -16.10
N LEU A 492 -6.08 -25.41 -17.33
CA LEU A 492 -6.66 -24.41 -18.22
C LEU A 492 -7.91 -23.86 -17.51
N MET A 493 -7.74 -22.80 -16.73
CA MET A 493 -8.88 -21.98 -16.32
C MET A 493 -9.30 -21.14 -17.54
N PRO A 494 -10.61 -21.09 -17.85
CA PRO A 494 -11.09 -20.28 -18.95
C PRO A 494 -10.89 -18.81 -18.59
N HIS A 495 -9.97 -18.15 -19.30
CA HIS A 495 -9.94 -16.69 -19.34
C HIS A 495 -11.33 -16.18 -19.70
N PHE A 496 -11.84 -15.26 -18.88
CA PHE A 496 -13.04 -14.45 -19.12
C PHE A 496 -13.24 -14.18 -20.62
N GLN A 497 -14.26 -14.81 -21.22
CA GLN A 497 -14.78 -14.37 -22.51
C GLN A 497 -15.50 -13.04 -22.28
N SER A 498 -14.85 -11.94 -22.66
CA SER A 498 -15.55 -10.70 -22.93
C SER A 498 -16.51 -10.96 -24.09
N ASN A 499 -17.81 -10.91 -23.82
CA ASN A 499 -18.86 -10.96 -24.84
C ASN A 499 -18.75 -9.69 -25.71
N GLY A 500 -17.91 -9.75 -26.74
CA GLY A 500 -17.97 -8.85 -27.88
C GLY A 500 -19.20 -9.17 -28.70
N SER A 501 -20.29 -8.42 -28.48
CA SER A 501 -21.47 -8.45 -29.34
C SER A 501 -21.10 -7.90 -30.72
N THR A 502 -20.70 -8.78 -31.64
CA THR A 502 -20.74 -8.50 -33.07
C THR A 502 -22.18 -8.68 -33.53
N ALA A 503 -22.93 -7.58 -33.55
CA ALA A 503 -24.24 -7.54 -34.20
C ALA A 503 -24.02 -7.63 -35.72
N ASN A 504 -24.19 -8.83 -36.28
CA ASN A 504 -24.39 -9.04 -37.70
C ASN A 504 -25.69 -8.34 -38.12
N SER A 505 -25.56 -7.34 -38.97
CA SER A 505 -26.67 -6.80 -39.75
C SER A 505 -26.94 -7.72 -40.95
N SER A 506 -28.01 -8.49 -40.87
CA SER A 506 -28.63 -9.10 -42.05
C SER A 506 -30.14 -9.15 -41.89
N ASP A 507 -30.80 -8.48 -42.83
CA ASP A 507 -32.15 -8.74 -43.33
C ASP A 507 -33.36 -8.54 -42.40
N VAL A 508 -33.98 -7.35 -42.52
CA VAL A 508 -35.44 -7.24 -42.46
C VAL A 508 -35.95 -6.68 -43.77
N LYS A 509 -36.57 -7.59 -44.53
CA LYS A 509 -37.39 -7.30 -45.71
C LYS A 509 -38.61 -6.47 -45.34
N SER A 510 -38.98 -5.63 -46.30
CA SER A 510 -40.24 -4.90 -46.46
C SER A 510 -41.50 -5.62 -45.96
N SER A 511 -42.37 -4.90 -45.25
CA SER A 511 -43.79 -4.79 -45.62
C SER A 511 -44.54 -3.73 -44.80
N ARG A 512 -45.02 -2.72 -45.54
CA ARG A 512 -46.14 -1.78 -45.28
C ARG A 512 -45.96 -0.68 -44.25
#